data_AF-A0A3B4X5G0-F1
#
_entry.id   AF-A0A3B4X5G0-F1
#
_cell.length_a   1.000
_cell.length_b   1.000
_cell.length_c   1.000
_cell.angle_alpha   90.00
_cell.angle_beta   90.00
_cell.angle_gamma   90.00
#
_symmetry.space_group_name_H-M   'P 1'
#
loop_
_entity.id
_entity.type
_entity.pdbx_description
1 polymer ?
#
loop_
_entity_poly.entity_id
_entity_poly.type
_entity_poly.pdbx_seq_one_letter_code
_entity_poly.pdbx_strand_id
1 'polypeptide(L)'
;MCLGGGKADSSCPPPFTAVCEHDRACGRGFSCDRHFGLCVPLRGEGLYCRRDAQCVRGLSCMFGKCHRNIPNGQEGARCKVDRDCGASMCCARHHGEQVCKSRLIRGESCYVPDGGLAFSINQICPCDEGLLCREKKTNTAASVAAYPMIR
;
A
#
# COMPACT_ATOMS: atom_id res chain seq x y z
N MET A 1 -26.18 -22.99 21.96
CA MET A 1 -25.32 -24.10 21.52
C MET A 1 -25.91 -24.62 20.22
N CYS A 2 -25.26 -24.40 19.07
CA CYS A 2 -25.76 -24.92 17.80
C CYS A 2 -25.07 -26.27 17.53
N LEU A 3 -25.87 -27.33 17.52
CA LEU A 3 -25.44 -28.69 17.28
C LEU A 3 -25.22 -28.91 15.79
N GLY A 4 -24.14 -29.63 15.46
CA GLY A 4 -23.69 -29.86 14.09
C GLY A 4 -24.71 -30.60 13.23
N GLY A 5 -24.79 -30.19 11.97
CA GLY A 5 -25.55 -30.87 10.92
C GLY A 5 -25.40 -30.08 9.62
N GLY A 6 -24.81 -30.71 8.60
CA GLY A 6 -24.45 -30.07 7.33
C GLY A 6 -25.62 -29.43 6.60
N LYS A 7 -25.74 -28.11 6.73
CA LYS A 7 -26.13 -27.15 5.68
C LYS A 7 -25.92 -25.76 6.27
N ALA A 8 -25.21 -24.90 5.53
CA ALA A 8 -24.88 -23.55 5.95
C ALA A 8 -26.16 -22.70 6.06
N ASP A 9 -26.75 -22.63 7.24
CA ASP A 9 -27.77 -21.64 7.55
C ASP A 9 -27.09 -20.28 7.77
N SER A 10 -27.62 -19.27 7.08
CA SER A 10 -27.07 -17.91 6.95
C SER A 10 -27.42 -17.00 8.13
N SER A 11 -27.87 -17.56 9.25
CA SER A 11 -28.55 -16.85 10.34
C SER A 11 -27.77 -16.77 11.66
N CYS A 12 -26.66 -17.51 11.81
CA CYS A 12 -25.85 -17.46 13.04
C CYS A 12 -24.54 -16.68 12.79
N PRO A 13 -24.22 -15.62 13.56
CA PRO A 13 -22.88 -15.06 13.53
C PRO A 13 -21.90 -16.19 13.89
N PRO A 14 -20.81 -16.39 13.13
CA PRO A 14 -19.81 -17.37 13.53
C PRO A 14 -19.35 -16.96 14.93
N PRO A 15 -19.38 -17.87 15.91
CA PRO A 15 -18.74 -17.58 17.18
C PRO A 15 -17.29 -17.18 16.86
N PHE A 16 -16.69 -16.30 17.64
CA PHE A 16 -15.28 -15.88 17.53
C PHE A 16 -14.25 -17.05 17.56
N THR A 17 -14.73 -18.29 17.53
CA THR A 17 -14.04 -19.58 17.53
C THR A 17 -14.18 -20.35 16.21
N ALA A 18 -14.84 -19.80 15.19
CA ALA A 18 -14.96 -20.47 13.89
C ALA A 18 -13.58 -20.55 13.22
N VAL A 19 -13.02 -21.76 13.18
CA VAL A 19 -11.74 -22.04 12.55
C VAL A 19 -11.88 -21.90 11.04
N CYS A 20 -10.92 -21.24 10.39
CA CYS A 20 -10.92 -21.00 8.96
C CYS A 20 -9.50 -21.09 8.37
N GLU A 21 -9.43 -21.46 7.10
CA GLU A 21 -8.21 -21.32 6.28
C GLU A 21 -8.38 -20.28 5.16
N HIS A 22 -9.62 -20.07 4.72
CA HIS A 22 -9.99 -19.23 3.58
C HIS A 22 -11.21 -18.38 3.90
N ASP A 23 -11.31 -17.19 3.31
CA ASP A 23 -12.37 -16.22 3.61
C ASP A 23 -13.78 -16.78 3.29
N ARG A 24 -13.89 -17.69 2.31
CA ARG A 24 -15.14 -18.39 1.97
C ARG A 24 -15.72 -19.26 3.09
N ALA A 25 -14.90 -19.66 4.06
CA ALA A 25 -15.38 -20.39 5.24
C ALA A 25 -16.04 -19.45 6.25
N CYS A 26 -15.80 -18.15 6.13
CA CYS A 26 -16.41 -17.13 6.96
C CYS A 26 -17.71 -16.62 6.31
N GLY A 27 -18.70 -16.35 7.15
CA GLY A 27 -19.97 -15.77 6.71
C GLY A 27 -19.82 -14.31 6.22
N ARG A 28 -20.91 -13.76 5.67
CA ARG A 28 -20.96 -12.35 5.25
C ARG A 28 -20.57 -11.41 6.39
N GLY A 29 -19.74 -10.42 6.10
CA GLY A 29 -19.26 -9.46 7.10
C GLY A 29 -18.02 -9.92 7.88
N PHE A 30 -17.46 -11.09 7.54
CA PHE A 30 -16.25 -11.63 8.15
C PHE A 30 -15.20 -11.97 7.09
N SER A 31 -13.95 -12.04 7.53
CA SER A 31 -12.80 -12.50 6.74
C SER A 31 -12.02 -13.52 7.55
N CYS A 32 -11.28 -14.40 6.89
CA CYS A 32 -10.44 -15.33 7.63
C CYS A 32 -9.18 -14.62 8.08
N ASP A 33 -8.82 -14.72 9.35
CA ASP A 33 -7.49 -14.37 9.79
C ASP A 33 -6.57 -15.57 9.60
N ARG A 34 -5.82 -15.63 8.49
CA ARG A 34 -4.97 -16.80 8.18
C ARG A 34 -3.84 -17.08 9.18
N HIS A 35 -3.49 -16.12 10.03
CA HIS A 35 -2.44 -16.32 11.02
C HIS A 35 -2.98 -17.03 12.27
N PHE A 36 -4.16 -16.61 12.73
CA PHE A 36 -4.82 -17.24 13.88
C PHE A 36 -5.78 -18.36 13.47
N GLY A 37 -6.10 -18.47 12.19
CA GLY A 37 -7.08 -19.41 11.65
C GLY A 37 -8.50 -19.13 12.12
N LEU A 38 -8.89 -17.87 12.33
CA LEU A 38 -10.19 -17.50 12.92
C LEU A 38 -10.96 -16.51 12.04
N CYS A 39 -12.28 -16.67 11.96
CA CYS A 39 -13.13 -15.68 11.30
C CYS A 39 -13.22 -14.41 12.14
N VAL A 40 -12.79 -13.29 11.57
CA VAL A 40 -12.80 -11.97 12.21
C VAL A 40 -13.70 -11.00 11.44
N PRO A 41 -14.36 -10.04 12.11
CA PRO A 41 -15.18 -9.03 11.44
C PRO A 41 -14.38 -8.22 10.41
N LEU A 42 -15.05 -7.79 9.34
CA LEU A 42 -14.51 -6.80 8.42
C LEU A 42 -14.26 -5.46 9.13
N ARG A 43 -13.29 -4.70 8.63
CA ARG A 43 -12.75 -3.51 9.29
C ARG A 43 -13.06 -2.25 8.48
N GLY A 44 -13.44 -1.19 9.19
CA GLY A 44 -13.65 0.14 8.63
C GLY A 44 -12.35 0.90 8.38
N GLU A 45 -12.46 2.09 7.80
CA GLU A 45 -11.35 2.98 7.49
C GLU A 45 -10.50 3.30 8.74
N GLY A 46 -9.18 3.31 8.60
CA GLY A 46 -8.21 3.57 9.67
C GLY A 46 -7.91 2.39 10.60
N LEU A 47 -8.71 1.32 10.58
CA LEU A 47 -8.47 0.13 11.40
C LEU A 47 -7.33 -0.73 10.83
N TYR A 48 -6.55 -1.35 11.72
CA TYR A 48 -5.43 -2.19 11.33
C TYR A 48 -5.87 -3.41 10.53
N CYS A 49 -5.16 -3.68 9.45
CA CYS A 49 -5.41 -4.83 8.59
C CYS A 49 -4.10 -5.45 8.11
N ARG A 50 -4.21 -6.65 7.57
CA ARG A 50 -3.09 -7.36 6.94
C ARG A 50 -3.34 -7.67 5.47
N ARG A 51 -4.61 -7.66 5.04
CA ARG A 51 -5.03 -8.01 3.68
C ARG A 51 -6.30 -7.23 3.34
N ASP A 52 -6.48 -6.93 2.06
CA ASP A 52 -7.65 -6.20 1.56
C ASP A 52 -8.96 -6.88 1.93
N ALA A 53 -9.00 -8.21 1.93
CA ALA A 53 -10.18 -9.00 2.29
C ALA A 53 -10.68 -8.75 3.72
N GLN A 54 -9.86 -8.15 4.59
CA GLN A 54 -10.26 -7.82 5.95
C GLN A 54 -10.92 -6.44 6.06
N CYS A 55 -10.92 -5.64 5.00
CA CYS A 55 -11.56 -4.33 4.97
C CYS A 55 -12.97 -4.42 4.38
N VAL A 56 -13.85 -3.52 4.78
CA VAL A 56 -15.18 -3.39 4.17
C VAL A 56 -15.08 -2.95 2.70
N ARG A 57 -16.14 -3.20 1.93
CA ARG A 57 -16.19 -2.88 0.49
C ARG A 57 -15.84 -1.41 0.23
N GLY A 58 -14.97 -1.18 -0.76
CA GLY A 58 -14.50 0.16 -1.15
C GLY A 58 -13.22 0.60 -0.46
N LEU A 59 -12.70 -0.23 0.46
CA LEU A 59 -11.42 -0.03 1.12
C LEU A 59 -10.42 -1.10 0.69
N SER A 60 -9.13 -0.78 0.81
CA SER A 60 -8.00 -1.69 0.65
C SER A 60 -7.07 -1.55 1.84
N CYS A 61 -6.30 -2.60 2.11
CA CYS A 61 -5.37 -2.62 3.22
C CYS A 61 -4.04 -1.99 2.81
N MET A 62 -3.88 -0.69 3.02
CA MET A 62 -2.67 0.05 2.67
C MET A 62 -1.93 0.51 3.94
N PHE A 63 -0.61 0.38 3.95
CA PHE A 63 0.27 0.77 5.05
C PHE A 63 -0.15 0.15 6.40
N GLY A 64 -0.73 -1.05 6.35
CA GLY A 64 -1.23 -1.78 7.52
C GLY A 64 -2.59 -1.32 8.07
N LYS A 65 -3.30 -0.42 7.38
CA LYS A 65 -4.64 0.05 7.77
C LYS A 65 -5.62 0.01 6.59
N CYS A 66 -6.91 -0.03 6.88
CA CYS A 66 -7.91 0.07 5.82
C CYS A 66 -8.00 1.53 5.33
N HIS A 67 -7.72 1.76 4.06
CA HIS A 67 -7.80 3.07 3.42
C HIS A 67 -8.79 3.01 2.26
N ARG A 68 -9.31 4.17 1.86
CA ARG A 68 -10.12 4.28 0.64
C ARG A 68 -9.31 3.89 -0.58
N ASN A 69 -9.97 3.22 -1.50
CA ASN A 69 -9.37 2.91 -2.79
C ASN A 69 -9.12 4.19 -3.56
N ILE A 70 -7.86 4.41 -3.93
CA ILE A 70 -7.46 5.49 -4.82
C ILE A 70 -7.60 4.98 -6.26
N PRO A 71 -8.28 5.71 -7.16
CA PRO A 71 -8.41 5.31 -8.55
C PRO A 71 -7.05 5.07 -9.21
N ASN A 72 -6.96 4.04 -10.05
CA ASN A 72 -5.73 3.72 -10.79
C ASN A 72 -5.20 4.94 -11.55
N GLY A 73 -3.88 5.07 -11.62
CA GLY A 73 -3.23 6.19 -12.29
C GLY A 73 -3.11 7.47 -11.45
N GLN A 74 -3.75 7.56 -10.28
CA GLN A 74 -3.64 8.71 -9.39
C GLN A 74 -2.56 8.52 -8.33
N GLU A 75 -2.08 9.63 -7.76
CA GLU A 75 -1.11 9.60 -6.67
C GLU A 75 -1.63 8.81 -5.46
N GLY A 76 -0.80 7.90 -4.95
CA GLY A 76 -1.15 6.96 -3.88
C GLY A 76 -1.86 5.69 -4.35
N ALA A 77 -2.29 5.59 -5.62
CA ALA A 77 -2.87 4.37 -6.15
C ALA A 77 -1.84 3.24 -6.20
N ARG A 78 -2.26 1.99 -5.96
CA ARG A 78 -1.35 0.84 -6.12
C ARG A 78 -0.95 0.65 -7.59
N CYS A 79 0.32 0.32 -7.79
CA CYS A 79 0.90 0.10 -9.11
C CYS A 79 1.81 -1.13 -9.09
N LYS A 80 2.17 -1.63 -10.27
CA LYS A 80 3.22 -2.65 -10.46
C LYS A 80 4.38 -2.11 -11.28
N VAL A 81 4.09 -1.21 -12.21
CA VAL A 81 5.03 -0.60 -13.14
C VAL A 81 4.66 0.87 -13.37
N ASP A 82 5.61 1.69 -13.79
CA ASP A 82 5.42 3.14 -14.00
C ASP A 82 4.24 3.49 -14.91
N ARG A 83 3.97 2.67 -15.94
CA ARG A 83 2.84 2.88 -16.87
C ARG A 83 1.46 2.71 -16.24
N ASP A 84 1.37 2.15 -15.03
CA ASP A 84 0.12 2.08 -14.28
C ASP A 84 -0.23 3.44 -13.65
N CYS A 85 0.74 4.36 -13.61
CA CYS A 85 0.61 5.71 -13.08
C CYS A 85 0.39 6.73 -14.21
N GLY A 86 -0.23 7.87 -13.88
CA GLY A 86 -0.38 9.00 -14.79
C GLY A 86 0.94 9.70 -15.15
N ALA A 87 0.83 10.76 -15.96
CA ALA A 87 1.97 11.55 -16.40
C ALA A 87 2.75 12.15 -15.23
N SER A 88 4.06 12.30 -15.39
CA SER A 88 4.97 12.81 -14.35
C SER A 88 4.92 12.05 -13.01
N MET A 89 4.54 10.77 -13.03
CA MET A 89 4.58 9.88 -11.86
C MET A 89 5.49 8.67 -12.11
N CYS A 90 5.79 7.94 -11.03
CA CYS A 90 6.47 6.66 -11.07
C CYS A 90 5.83 5.67 -10.09
N CYS A 91 6.09 4.38 -10.30
CA CYS A 91 5.70 3.33 -9.38
C CYS A 91 6.83 3.07 -8.39
N ALA A 92 6.64 3.48 -7.13
CA ALA A 92 7.67 3.38 -6.10
C ALA A 92 7.09 2.93 -4.75
N ARG A 93 7.96 2.36 -3.91
CA ARG A 93 7.55 1.93 -2.57
C ARG A 93 7.34 3.11 -1.62
N HIS A 94 6.23 3.07 -0.89
CA HIS A 94 5.95 3.92 0.26
C HIS A 94 5.53 3.01 1.41
N HIS A 95 6.24 3.06 2.53
CA HIS A 95 6.00 2.17 3.67
C HIS A 95 5.89 0.68 3.29
N GLY A 96 6.68 0.25 2.31
CA GLY A 96 6.73 -1.14 1.83
C GLY A 96 5.70 -1.52 0.74
N GLU A 97 4.73 -0.67 0.44
CA GLU A 97 3.75 -0.90 -0.63
C GLU A 97 4.09 -0.13 -1.91
N GLN A 98 3.87 -0.75 -3.07
CA GLN A 98 4.07 -0.09 -4.37
C GLN A 98 2.89 0.80 -4.70
N VAL A 99 3.16 2.10 -4.81
CA VAL A 99 2.15 3.12 -5.11
C VAL A 99 2.68 4.13 -6.12
N CYS A 100 1.76 4.74 -6.85
CA CYS A 100 2.06 5.86 -7.73
C CYS A 100 2.47 7.07 -6.89
N LYS A 101 3.63 7.62 -7.20
CA LYS A 101 4.17 8.82 -6.56
C LYS A 101 4.57 9.82 -7.62
N SER A 102 4.51 11.11 -7.30
CA SER A 102 5.00 12.17 -8.16
C SER A 102 6.51 12.04 -8.43
N ARG A 103 6.93 12.28 -9.67
CA ARG A 103 8.35 12.45 -10.03
C ARG A 103 8.87 13.75 -9.42
N LEU A 104 10.17 13.79 -9.14
CA LEU A 104 10.74 14.94 -8.44
C LEU A 104 10.83 16.16 -9.34
N ILE A 105 10.25 17.27 -8.89
CA ILE A 105 10.33 18.56 -9.56
C ILE A 105 11.61 19.31 -9.15
N ARG A 106 11.92 20.40 -9.87
CA ARG A 106 13.14 21.18 -9.67
C ARG A 106 13.31 21.62 -8.20
N GLY A 107 14.49 21.34 -7.64
CA GLY A 107 14.87 21.73 -6.28
C GLY A 107 14.48 20.74 -5.18
N GLU A 108 13.67 19.73 -5.48
CA GLU A 108 13.35 18.66 -4.54
C GLU A 108 14.56 17.75 -4.28
N SER A 109 14.63 17.21 -3.06
CA SER A 109 15.69 16.30 -2.66
C SER A 109 15.55 14.96 -3.39
N CYS A 110 16.60 14.57 -4.10
CA CYS A 110 16.69 13.31 -4.82
C CYS A 110 17.65 12.32 -4.14
N TYR A 111 17.80 12.43 -2.82
CA TYR A 111 18.69 11.57 -2.03
C TYR A 111 18.22 10.11 -2.06
N VAL A 112 19.00 9.24 -2.69
CA VAL A 112 18.77 7.79 -2.70
C VAL A 112 19.78 7.15 -1.74
N PRO A 113 19.34 6.50 -0.65
CA PRO A 113 20.25 5.72 0.20
C PRO A 113 20.95 4.63 -0.62
N ASP A 114 22.21 4.34 -0.31
CA ASP A 114 23.00 3.30 -1.00
C ASP A 114 22.34 1.91 -0.99
N GLY A 115 21.45 1.66 -0.02
CA GLY A 115 20.61 0.47 0.01
C GLY A 115 20.01 0.19 1.37
N GLY A 116 19.83 -1.11 1.67
CA GLY A 116 19.29 -1.59 2.93
C GLY A 116 17.78 -1.41 3.06
N LEU A 117 17.30 -1.54 4.30
CA LEU A 117 15.88 -1.48 4.63
C LEU A 117 15.29 -0.09 4.34
N ALA A 118 16.09 0.96 4.52
CA ALA A 118 15.68 2.34 4.24
C ALA A 118 15.27 2.52 2.76
N PHE A 119 16.08 2.00 1.82
CA PHE A 119 15.75 2.01 0.40
C PHE A 119 14.61 1.04 0.04
N SER A 120 14.54 -0.11 0.71
CA SER A 120 13.54 -1.16 0.40
C SER A 120 12.13 -0.82 0.87
N ILE A 121 11.96 -0.01 1.92
CA ILE A 121 10.65 0.40 2.44
C ILE A 121 10.16 1.69 1.76
N ASN A 122 11.06 2.65 1.53
CA ASN A 122 10.72 3.96 1.01
C ASN A 122 11.62 4.30 -0.18
N GLN A 123 11.04 4.20 -1.37
CA GLN A 123 11.71 4.55 -2.62
C GLN A 123 11.27 5.94 -3.05
N ILE A 124 12.21 6.71 -3.60
CA ILE A 124 11.95 8.02 -4.18
C ILE A 124 11.79 7.83 -5.70
N CYS A 125 10.88 8.58 -6.31
CA CYS A 125 10.79 8.59 -7.75
C CYS A 125 12.03 9.23 -8.39
N PRO A 126 12.35 8.88 -9.64
CA PRO A 126 13.30 9.65 -10.43
C PRO A 126 12.84 11.11 -10.57
N CYS A 127 13.79 11.97 -10.93
CA CYS A 127 13.46 13.33 -11.33
C CYS A 127 12.54 13.32 -12.56
N ASP A 128 11.75 14.38 -12.69
CA ASP A 128 10.86 14.55 -13.85
C ASP A 128 11.66 14.74 -15.15
N GLU A 129 11.00 14.63 -16.29
CA GLU A 129 11.65 14.70 -17.59
C GLU A 129 12.51 15.96 -17.74
N GLY A 130 13.74 15.79 -18.24
CA GLY A 130 14.72 16.87 -18.41
C GLY A 130 15.44 17.31 -17.14
N LEU A 131 15.18 16.69 -15.99
CA LEU A 131 15.88 16.93 -14.75
C LEU A 131 16.88 15.81 -14.42
N LEU A 132 17.99 16.19 -13.79
CA LEU A 132 19.00 15.29 -13.24
C LEU A 132 19.24 15.59 -11.76
N CYS A 133 19.45 14.53 -11.00
CA CYS A 133 19.82 14.61 -9.60
C CYS A 133 21.30 15.03 -9.49
N ARG A 134 21.60 16.21 -8.93
CA ARG A 134 22.98 16.73 -8.75
C ARG A 134 23.18 17.34 -7.37
N GLU A 135 24.43 17.29 -6.88
CA GLU A 135 24.81 17.94 -5.63
C GLU A 135 24.58 19.46 -5.69
N LYS A 136 24.03 20.02 -4.62
CA LYS A 136 23.93 21.45 -4.41
C LYS A 136 25.34 21.99 -4.14
N LYS A 137 25.74 23.02 -4.89
CA LYS A 137 26.96 23.78 -4.62
C LYS A 137 26.75 24.70 -3.40
N THR A 138 26.71 24.13 -2.20
CA THR A 138 26.65 24.86 -0.93
C THR A 138 27.62 24.22 0.06
N ASN A 139 28.43 25.02 0.77
CA ASN A 139 29.50 24.59 1.70
C ASN A 139 29.03 23.91 3.01
N THR A 140 27.88 23.25 3.01
CA THR A 140 27.36 22.48 4.15
C THR A 140 26.66 21.23 3.62
N ALA A 141 27.00 20.07 4.21
CA ALA A 141 26.51 18.71 3.97
C ALA A 141 25.88 18.46 2.58
N ALA A 142 26.57 17.69 1.73
CA ALA A 142 26.15 17.32 0.37
C ALA A 142 24.64 17.02 0.29
N SER A 143 23.88 18.02 -0.17
CA SER A 143 22.45 17.88 -0.43
C SER A 143 22.28 17.74 -1.93
N VAL A 144 21.52 16.75 -2.40
CA VAL A 144 21.36 16.47 -3.84
C VAL A 144 19.95 16.88 -4.24
N ALA A 145 19.80 17.59 -5.36
CA ALA A 145 18.50 18.06 -5.84
C ALA A 145 18.33 17.92 -7.36
N ALA A 146 17.08 17.95 -7.80
CA ALA A 146 16.73 17.91 -9.22
C ALA A 146 17.04 19.25 -9.93
N TYR A 147 17.89 19.20 -10.95
CA TYR A 147 18.33 20.35 -11.78
C TYR A 147 18.13 20.09 -13.26
N PRO A 148 17.87 21.11 -14.09
CA PRO A 148 17.74 20.93 -15.54
C PRO A 148 19.02 20.43 -16.20
N MET A 149 18.89 19.60 -17.23
CA MET A 149 19.98 19.29 -18.16
C MET A 149 20.37 20.55 -18.93
N ILE A 150 21.52 21.13 -18.61
CA ILE A 150 22.12 22.23 -19.37
C ILE A 150 22.79 21.58 -20.60
N ARG A 151 22.35 21.93 -21.81
CA ARG A 151 22.99 21.52 -23.08
C ARG A 151 24.33 22.21 -23.28
#